data_AF-A0A2N1CUF6-F1
#
_entry.id   AF-A0A2N1CUF6-F1
#
_cell.length_a   1.000
_cell.length_b   1.000
_cell.length_c   1.000
_cell.angle_alpha   90.00
_cell.angle_beta   90.00
_cell.angle_gamma   90.00
#
_symmetry.space_group_name_H-M   'P 1'
#
loop_
_entity.id
_entity.type
_entity.pdbx_description
1 polymer ?
#
loop_
_entity_poly.entity_id
_entity_poly.type
_entity_poly.pdbx_seq_one_letter_code
_entity_poly.pdbx_strand_id
1 'polypeptide(L)'
;MNQFDVYINPIAKGRVLYPYVCCLQSELLYGLSTRVVCFVTGDATVAFDKVSVPISINDTEFHLCMNVMATIESNRLSDLVCNVIDSRDGIVNAYDALLMGI
;
A
#
# COMPACT_ATOMS: atom_id res chain seq x y z
N MET A 1 11.11 -1.85 -8.74
CA MET A 1 9.87 -1.37 -8.13
C MET A 1 8.72 -1.88 -8.97
N ASN A 2 8.13 -2.97 -8.51
CA ASN A 2 7.04 -3.66 -9.18
C ASN A 2 5.71 -3.27 -8.52
N GLN A 3 4.61 -3.63 -9.15
CA GLN A 3 3.29 -3.49 -8.56
C GLN A 3 3.17 -4.42 -7.34
N PHE A 4 2.53 -3.93 -6.28
CA PHE A 4 2.32 -4.59 -4.98
C PHE A 4 3.58 -4.81 -4.13
N ASP A 5 4.70 -4.17 -4.48
CA ASP A 5 5.85 -4.10 -3.59
C ASP A 5 5.54 -3.21 -2.38
N VAL A 6 5.89 -3.70 -1.18
CA VAL A 6 5.78 -2.98 0.09
C VAL A 6 7.16 -2.45 0.50
N TYR A 7 7.21 -1.17 0.84
CA TYR A 7 8.42 -0.47 1.26
C TYR A 7 8.24 0.13 2.66
N ILE A 8 9.35 0.36 3.38
CA ILE A 8 9.32 1.19 4.60
C ILE A 8 8.82 2.59 4.23
N ASN A 9 7.91 3.15 5.03
CA ASN A 9 7.39 4.49 4.78
C ASN A 9 8.54 5.51 4.81
N PRO A 10 8.82 6.24 3.71
CA PRO A 10 9.93 7.19 3.66
C PRO A 10 9.67 8.48 4.45
N ILE A 11 8.46 8.69 4.98
CA ILE A 11 8.09 9.85 5.80
C ILE A 11 8.23 9.46 7.27
N ALA A 12 9.36 9.81 7.89
CA ALA A 12 9.67 9.44 9.27
C ALA A 12 8.56 9.81 10.29
N LYS A 13 7.95 11.00 10.15
CA LYS A 13 6.84 11.43 11.02
C LYS A 13 5.59 10.55 10.90
N GLY A 14 5.36 9.96 9.73
CA GLY A 14 4.19 9.11 9.45
C GLY A 14 4.38 7.65 9.84
N ARG A 15 5.62 7.19 10.08
CA ARG A 15 5.94 5.78 10.39
C ARG A 15 5.27 5.24 11.65
N VAL A 16 4.95 6.12 12.60
CA VAL A 16 4.30 5.73 13.86
C VAL A 16 2.91 5.13 13.59
N LEU A 17 2.16 5.73 12.66
CA LEU A 17 0.81 5.29 12.30
C LEU A 17 0.82 4.36 11.08
N TYR A 18 1.71 4.64 10.13
CA TYR A 18 1.84 3.93 8.87
C TYR A 18 3.29 3.52 8.64
N PRO A 19 3.76 2.40 9.20
CA PRO A 19 5.15 1.98 9.09
C PRO A 19 5.59 1.65 7.66
N TYR A 20 4.67 1.22 6.79
CA TYR A 20 4.95 0.82 5.42
C TYR A 20 4.04 1.52 4.40
N VAL A 21 4.44 1.45 3.13
CA VAL A 21 3.67 1.89 1.97
C VAL A 21 3.71 0.80 0.89
N CYS A 22 2.60 0.56 0.22
CA CYS A 22 2.49 -0.44 -0.86
C CYS A 22 2.32 0.26 -2.21
N CYS A 23 3.12 -0.13 -3.20
CA CYS A 23 3.05 0.38 -4.56
C CYS A 23 1.84 -0.20 -5.30
N LEU A 24 0.87 0.65 -5.66
CA LEU A 24 -0.32 0.24 -6.40
C LEU A 24 -0.18 0.42 -7.92
N GLN A 25 0.80 1.20 -8.35
CA GLN A 25 0.96 1.60 -9.74
C GLN A 25 1.39 0.43 -10.63
N SER A 26 0.71 0.29 -11.78
CA SER A 26 1.04 -0.69 -12.81
C SER A 26 2.42 -0.45 -13.43
N GLU A 27 3.09 -1.53 -13.81
CA GLU A 27 4.37 -1.51 -14.54
C GLU A 27 4.30 -0.81 -15.90
N LEU A 28 3.10 -0.69 -16.50
CA LEU A 28 2.89 0.10 -17.72
C LEU A 28 3.32 1.57 -17.55
N LEU A 29 3.36 2.07 -16.32
CA LEU A 29 3.73 3.44 -15.96
C LEU A 29 5.11 3.50 -15.29
N TYR A 30 5.98 2.51 -15.51
CA TYR A 30 7.31 2.43 -14.87
C TYR A 30 8.21 3.63 -15.19
N GLY A 31 8.04 4.26 -16.35
CA GLY A 31 8.84 5.43 -16.78
C GLY A 31 8.59 6.73 -16.01
N LEU A 32 7.58 6.78 -15.13
CA LEU A 32 7.31 7.96 -14.30
C LEU A 32 8.31 8.06 -13.14
N SER A 33 8.61 9.28 -12.70
CA SER A 33 9.47 9.53 -11.52
C SER A 33 8.75 9.34 -10.18
N THR A 34 7.44 9.09 -10.22
CA THR A 34 6.59 8.93 -9.04
C THR A 34 5.81 7.62 -9.09
N ARG A 35 5.34 7.19 -7.91
CA ARG A 35 4.56 5.99 -7.71
C ARG A 35 3.33 6.31 -6.87
N VAL A 36 2.16 5.85 -7.32
CA VAL A 36 0.96 5.80 -6.50
C VAL A 36 1.12 4.68 -5.47
N VAL A 37 1.00 5.03 -4.19
CA VAL A 37 1.09 4.11 -3.07
C VAL A 37 -0.12 4.24 -2.16
N CYS A 38 -0.47 3.17 -1.44
CA CYS A 38 -1.32 3.25 -0.25
C CYS A 38 -0.48 3.04 1.01
N PHE A 39 -0.97 3.56 2.13
CA PHE A 39 -0.32 3.37 3.42
C PHE A 39 -0.74 2.05 4.07
N VAL A 40 0.17 1.49 4.85
CA VAL A 40 -0.02 0.21 5.54
C VAL A 40 0.06 0.46 7.04
N THR A 41 -0.93 -0.03 7.79
CA THR A 41 -0.97 0.09 9.26
C THR A 41 -1.19 -1.27 9.92
N GLY A 42 -0.64 -1.42 11.13
CA GLY A 42 -0.98 -2.53 12.02
C GLY A 42 -2.15 -2.19 12.96
N ASP A 43 -2.61 -0.94 12.95
CA ASP A 43 -3.70 -0.49 13.81
C ASP A 43 -5.06 -0.76 13.15
N ALA A 44 -5.76 -1.78 13.64
CA ALA A 44 -7.09 -2.14 13.16
C ALA A 44 -8.15 -1.03 13.38
N THR A 45 -7.92 -0.08 14.29
CA THR A 45 -8.85 1.06 14.50
C THR A 45 -8.76 2.10 13.38
N VAL A 46 -7.65 2.10 12.64
CA VAL A 46 -7.38 3.00 11.51
C VAL A 46 -7.73 2.34 10.19
N ALA A 47 -7.68 1.00 10.14
CA ALA A 47 -8.19 0.21 9.04
C ALA A 47 -9.71 0.40 8.92
N PHE A 48 -10.21 0.53 7.69
CA PHE A 48 -11.63 0.63 7.42
C PHE A 48 -12.08 -0.67 6.75
N ASP A 49 -12.79 -1.53 7.48
CA ASP A 49 -13.08 -2.92 7.12
C ASP A 49 -13.54 -3.16 5.68
N LYS A 50 -14.25 -2.19 5.06
CA LYS A 50 -14.76 -2.34 3.69
C LYS A 50 -13.73 -2.10 2.59
N VAL A 51 -12.70 -1.30 2.86
CA VAL A 51 -11.70 -0.91 1.85
C VAL A 51 -10.27 -1.19 2.29
N SER A 52 -10.09 -1.74 3.49
CA SER A 52 -8.80 -2.21 3.96
C SER A 52 -8.57 -3.66 3.56
N VAL A 53 -7.38 -3.95 3.04
CA VAL A 53 -7.00 -5.30 2.63
C VAL A 53 -6.03 -5.88 3.65
N PRO A 54 -6.36 -6.99 4.32
CA PRO A 54 -5.45 -7.65 5.22
C PRO A 54 -4.28 -8.26 4.43
N ILE A 55 -3.07 -8.06 4.95
CA ILE A 55 -1.83 -8.62 4.42
C ILE A 55 -0.98 -9.13 5.58
N SER A 56 -0.10 -10.08 5.32
CA SER A 56 0.89 -10.54 6.30
C SER A 56 2.29 -10.10 5.88
N ILE A 57 3.02 -9.49 6.81
CA ILE A 57 4.43 -9.11 6.64
C ILE A 57 5.19 -9.74 7.80
N ASN A 58 6.11 -10.68 7.53
CA ASN A 58 6.87 -11.40 8.55
C ASN A 58 5.98 -12.00 9.66
N ASP A 59 4.94 -12.74 9.28
CA ASP A 59 3.95 -13.36 10.18
C ASP A 59 3.17 -12.39 11.09
N THR A 60 3.26 -11.08 10.80
CA THR A 60 2.50 -10.04 11.50
C THR A 60 1.41 -9.51 10.58
N GLU A 61 0.20 -9.38 11.12
CA GLU A 61 -0.95 -8.88 10.37
C GLU A 61 -0.89 -7.35 10.22
N PHE A 62 -1.12 -6.90 8.99
CA PHE A 62 -1.21 -5.50 8.63
C PHE A 62 -2.39 -5.29 7.67
N HIS A 63 -2.75 -4.02 7.48
CA HIS A 63 -3.85 -3.62 6.62
C HIS A 63 -3.37 -2.58 5.61
N LEU A 64 -3.63 -2.83 4.33
CA LEU A 64 -3.50 -1.84 3.27
C LEU A 64 -4.68 -0.88 3.35
N CYS A 65 -4.45 0.39 3.68
CA CYS A 65 -5.49 1.40 3.77
C CYS A 65 -5.75 2.02 2.39
N MET A 66 -6.66 1.43 1.60
CA MET A 66 -6.94 1.91 0.23
C MET A 66 -7.51 3.33 0.21
N ASN A 67 -8.18 3.76 1.29
CA ASN A 67 -8.65 5.12 1.47
C ASN A 67 -7.53 6.15 1.71
N VAL A 68 -6.32 5.71 2.05
CA VAL A 68 -5.16 6.58 2.30
C VAL A 68 -4.12 6.31 1.22
N MET A 69 -4.23 7.04 0.11
CA MET A 69 -3.30 6.98 -1.01
C MET A 69 -2.50 8.28 -1.15
N ALA A 70 -1.27 8.15 -1.64
CA ALA A 70 -0.40 9.27 -1.96
C ALA A 70 0.49 8.95 -3.15
N THR A 71 1.08 9.99 -3.72
CA THR A 71 2.11 9.88 -4.74
C THR A 71 3.46 10.15 -4.11
N ILE A 72 4.41 9.22 -4.24
CA ILE A 72 5.76 9.32 -3.69
C ILE A 72 6.78 9.24 -4.84
N GLU A 73 7.86 10.02 -4.75
CA GLU A 73 8.98 9.92 -5.68
C GLU A 73 9.66 8.54 -5.60
N SER A 74 9.93 7.92 -6.73
CA SER A 74 10.46 6.55 -6.79
C SER A 74 11.83 6.41 -6.12
N ASN A 75 12.64 7.47 -6.12
CA ASN A 75 13.94 7.52 -5.44
C ASN A 75 13.83 7.43 -3.90
N ARG A 76 12.67 7.71 -3.32
CA ARG A 76 12.42 7.62 -1.88
C ARG A 76 11.96 6.23 -1.45
N LEU A 77 11.58 5.37 -2.39
CA LEU A 77 11.11 4.02 -2.14
C LEU A 77 12.27 3.03 -2.34
N SER A 78 13.22 3.05 -1.40
CA SER A 78 14.45 2.25 -1.47
C SER A 78 14.38 0.94 -0.68
N ASP A 79 13.64 0.95 0.43
CA ASP A 79 13.72 -0.12 1.44
C ASP A 79 12.59 -1.13 1.22
N LEU A 80 12.78 -2.04 0.26
CA LEU A 80 11.84 -3.11 -0.05
C LEU A 80 11.71 -4.09 1.13
N VAL A 81 10.48 -4.39 1.54
CA VAL A 81 10.16 -5.30 2.63
C VAL A 81 9.68 -6.65 2.08
N CYS A 82 8.65 -6.63 1.24
CA CYS A 82 8.07 -7.81 0.61
C CYS A 82 7.21 -7.41 -0.60
N ASN A 83 6.61 -8.38 -1.27
CA ASN A 83 5.60 -8.15 -2.29
C ASN A 83 4.30 -8.87 -1.88
N VAL A 84 3.15 -8.22 -2.05
CA VAL A 84 1.83 -8.75 -1.63
C VAL A 84 0.91 -9.04 -2.81
N ILE A 85 1.48 -9.54 -3.91
CA ILE A 85 0.72 -9.90 -5.12
C ILE A 85 -0.37 -10.94 -4.86
N ASP A 86 -0.21 -11.80 -3.86
CA ASP A 86 -1.24 -12.78 -3.48
C ASP A 86 -2.54 -12.11 -2.99
N SER A 87 -2.45 -10.87 -2.49
CA SER A 87 -3.59 -10.05 -2.08
C SER A 87 -4.17 -9.21 -3.22
N ARG A 88 -3.71 -9.40 -4.47
CA ARG A 88 -4.11 -8.61 -5.65
C ARG A 88 -5.62 -8.50 -5.79
N ASP A 89 -6.34 -9.62 -5.69
CA ASP A 89 -7.79 -9.61 -5.91
C ASP A 89 -8.51 -8.81 -4.81
N GLY A 90 -8.03 -8.90 -3.56
CA GLY A 90 -8.50 -8.05 -2.46
C GLY A 90 -8.21 -6.57 -2.71
N ILE A 91 -7.04 -6.23 -3.22
CA ILE A 91 -6.64 -4.85 -3.55
C ILE A 91 -7.51 -4.26 -4.66
N VAL A 92 -7.77 -5.03 -5.73
CA VAL A 92 -8.64 -4.58 -6.83
C VAL A 92 -10.07 -4.40 -6.34
N ASN A 93 -10.62 -5.36 -5.61
CA ASN A 93 -11.98 -5.27 -5.05
C ASN A 93 -12.11 -4.07 -4.10
N ALA A 94 -11.13 -3.83 -3.24
CA ALA A 94 -11.14 -2.68 -2.33
C ALA A 94 -11.02 -1.34 -3.08
N TYR A 95 -10.28 -1.30 -4.20
CA TYR A 95 -10.20 -0.12 -5.07
C TYR A 95 -11.53 0.15 -5.78
N ASP A 96 -12.18 -0.89 -6.30
CA ASP A 96 -13.50 -0.79 -6.91
C ASP A 96 -14.55 -0.36 -5.86
N ALA A 97 -14.54 -0.95 -4.67
CA ALA A 97 -15.41 -0.53 -3.57
C ALA A 97 -15.18 0.93 -3.15
N LEU A 98 -13.93 1.41 -3.16
CA LEU A 98 -13.59 2.78 -2.80
C LEU A 98 -14.08 3.80 -3.84
N LEU A 99 -13.89 3.52 -5.14
CA LEU A 99 -14.18 4.48 -6.20
C LEU A 99 -15.57 4.34 -6.82
N MET A 100 -16.00 3.10 -7.00
CA MET A 100 -17.24 2.75 -7.71
C MET A 100 -18.35 2.33 -6.73
N GLY A 101 -17.99 1.93 -5.50
CA GLY A 101 -18.96 1.55 -4.46
C GLY A 101 -19.65 0.20 -4.71
N ILE A 102 -19.06 -0.64 -5.57
CA ILE A 102 -19.56 -1.97 -5.95
C ILE A 102 -18.81 -3.09 -5.24
#